data_AF-A0A1J6IUW0-F1
#
_entry.id   AF-A0A1J6IUW0-F1
#
_cell.length_a   1.000
_cell.length_b   1.000
_cell.length_c   1.000
_cell.angle_alpha   90.00
_cell.angle_beta   90.00
_cell.angle_gamma   90.00
#
_symmetry.space_group_name_H-M   'P 1'
#
loop_
_entity.id
_entity.type
_entity.pdbx_description
1 polymer ?
#
loop_
_entity_poly.entity_id
_entity_poly.type
_entity_poly.pdbx_seq_one_letter_code
_entity_poly.pdbx_strand_id
1 'polypeptide(L)'
;MSASNKPPSRGFSFFNITAGIGSGGGGGVTGRKSNATIDLPQPQLKLEPDREVYRPGDPVTITVEIKNPTTTCSLLIEKLSFEIKGIEKLDTQWFSTPKPSPDSKQRRGEYVFMDNVTPALISNQIVSAGSSRQCKFNL
;
A
#
# COMPACT_ATOMS: atom_id res chain seq x y z
N MET A 1 19.53 -35.83 4.85
CA MET A 1 19.63 -34.37 5.04
C MET A 1 18.25 -33.78 4.74
N SER A 2 17.49 -33.40 5.76
CA SER A 2 16.11 -32.92 5.59
C SER A 2 16.09 -31.44 5.18
N ALA A 3 15.48 -31.12 4.05
CA ALA A 3 15.26 -29.74 3.63
C ALA A 3 14.25 -29.06 4.56
N SER A 4 14.65 -27.91 5.11
CA SER A 4 13.79 -27.04 5.92
C SER A 4 12.74 -26.38 5.01
N ASN A 5 11.49 -26.82 5.12
CA ASN A 5 10.35 -26.18 4.45
C ASN A 5 9.99 -24.90 5.22
N LYS A 6 10.68 -23.80 4.91
CA LYS A 6 10.24 -22.46 5.33
C LYS A 6 9.00 -22.08 4.50
N PRO A 7 7.85 -21.77 5.12
CA PRO A 7 6.68 -21.35 4.37
C PRO A 7 7.00 -20.05 3.61
N PRO A 8 6.47 -19.88 2.39
CA PRO A 8 6.69 -18.67 1.61
C PRO A 8 6.15 -17.47 2.39
N SER A 9 6.97 -16.44 2.57
CA SER A 9 6.53 -15.20 3.22
C SER A 9 5.42 -14.58 2.37
N ARG A 10 4.18 -14.69 2.84
CA ARG A 10 3.02 -13.99 2.27
C ARG A 10 3.06 -12.56 2.79
N GLY A 11 3.99 -11.77 2.26
CA GLY A 11 4.07 -10.34 2.55
C GLY A 11 3.02 -9.57 1.75
N PHE A 12 2.42 -8.56 2.37
CA PHE A 12 1.63 -7.57 1.65
C PHE A 12 2.57 -6.69 0.81
N SER A 13 2.31 -6.57 -0.49
CA SER A 13 3.02 -5.63 -1.35
C SER A 13 2.48 -4.23 -1.09
N PHE A 14 3.29 -3.38 -0.46
CA PHE A 14 2.98 -1.97 -0.31
C PHE A 14 3.27 -1.26 -1.63
N PHE A 15 2.28 -0.57 -2.17
CA PHE A 15 2.45 0.30 -3.31
C PHE A 15 3.57 1.31 -3.00
N ASN A 16 4.60 1.35 -3.84
CA ASN A 16 5.49 2.52 -3.91
C ASN A 16 4.58 3.72 -4.23
N ILE A 17 4.29 4.55 -3.23
CA ILE A 17 3.56 5.80 -3.41
C ILE A 17 4.53 6.78 -4.10
N THR A 18 4.68 6.65 -5.41
CA THR A 18 5.17 7.73 -6.26
C THR A 18 4.03 8.75 -6.32
N ALA A 19 4.11 9.79 -5.50
CA ALA A 19 3.29 10.98 -5.67
C ALA A 19 3.71 11.65 -6.99
N GLY A 20 2.99 11.34 -8.07
CA GLY A 20 3.20 11.94 -9.39
C GLY A 20 2.87 11.00 -10.53
N ILE A 21 1.65 11.12 -11.07
CA ILE A 21 1.25 11.00 -12.48
C ILE A 21 2.13 10.08 -13.35
N GLY A 22 1.58 8.95 -13.80
CA GLY A 22 2.01 8.31 -15.04
C GLY A 22 2.32 6.82 -14.96
N SER A 23 1.58 6.07 -15.78
CA SER A 23 1.79 4.69 -16.24
C SER A 23 3.25 4.31 -16.54
N GLY A 24 3.59 3.05 -16.31
CA GLY A 24 4.58 2.32 -17.13
C GLY A 24 5.83 1.85 -16.38
N GLY A 25 6.04 0.53 -16.40
CA GLY A 25 7.28 -0.08 -15.94
C GLY A 25 8.44 0.12 -16.91
N GLY A 26 9.66 0.02 -16.36
CA GLY A 26 10.88 -0.42 -17.04
C GLY A 26 11.58 0.60 -17.94
N GLY A 27 12.87 0.86 -17.64
CA GLY A 27 13.82 1.41 -18.60
C GLY A 27 14.60 2.61 -18.06
N GLY A 28 15.89 2.41 -17.80
CA GLY A 28 16.80 3.50 -17.45
C GLY A 28 16.98 4.47 -18.62
N VAL A 29 17.03 5.78 -18.33
CA VAL A 29 17.60 6.79 -19.23
C VAL A 29 18.34 7.83 -18.40
N THR A 30 19.60 7.99 -18.78
CA THR A 30 20.57 9.02 -18.45
C THR A 30 20.04 10.45 -18.64
N GLY A 31 20.33 11.30 -17.65
CA GLY A 31 20.72 12.70 -17.83
C GLY A 31 19.70 13.68 -18.42
N ARG A 32 19.05 14.47 -17.55
CA ARG A 32 18.69 15.86 -17.88
C ARG A 32 18.76 16.71 -16.61
N LYS A 33 19.69 17.68 -16.58
CA LYS A 33 19.82 18.68 -15.51
C LYS A 33 18.59 19.59 -15.52
N SER A 34 17.85 19.62 -14.42
CA SER A 34 16.89 20.68 -14.11
C SER A 34 16.84 20.87 -12.59
N ASN A 35 17.23 22.08 -12.14
CA ASN A 35 17.20 22.65 -10.78
C ASN A 35 17.53 21.72 -9.62
N ALA A 36 18.47 22.13 -8.76
CA ALA A 36 18.82 21.43 -7.52
C ALA A 36 17.59 21.29 -6.61
N THR A 37 16.80 20.27 -6.88
CA THR A 37 15.78 19.76 -6.00
C THR A 37 16.60 19.08 -4.93
N ILE A 38 16.63 19.67 -3.75
CA ILE A 38 17.18 19.01 -2.56
C ILE A 38 16.48 17.65 -2.55
N ASP A 39 17.26 16.58 -2.68
CA ASP A 39 16.74 15.21 -2.71
C ASP A 39 16.24 14.90 -1.29
N LEU A 40 15.01 15.32 -1.02
CA LEU A 40 14.40 15.20 0.30
C LEU A 40 13.99 13.74 0.49
N PRO A 41 14.35 13.12 1.64
CA PRO A 41 13.92 11.77 1.95
C PRO A 41 12.39 11.62 1.86
N GLN A 42 11.93 10.61 1.13
CA GLN A 42 10.50 10.38 0.95
C GLN A 42 9.83 9.90 2.26
N PRO A 43 8.61 10.38 2.57
CA PRO A 43 7.81 9.83 3.67
C PRO A 43 7.64 8.32 3.57
N GLN A 44 7.64 7.65 4.73
CA GLN A 44 7.46 6.20 4.80
C GLN A 44 6.13 5.88 5.48
N LEU A 45 5.43 4.88 4.95
CA LEU A 45 4.19 4.36 5.50
C LEU A 45 4.37 2.88 5.81
N LYS A 46 4.14 2.50 7.07
CA LYS A 46 4.15 1.11 7.53
C LYS A 46 2.76 0.77 8.06
N LEU A 47 2.27 -0.41 7.71
CA LEU A 47 0.98 -0.91 8.14
C LEU A 47 1.17 -2.30 8.75
N GLU A 48 0.67 -2.46 9.97
CA GLU A 48 0.76 -3.70 10.74
C GLU A 48 -0.64 -4.11 11.23
N PRO A 49 -1.18 -5.24 10.75
CA PRO A 49 -2.39 -5.82 11.33
C PRO A 49 -2.08 -6.44 12.70
N ASP A 50 -3.08 -6.54 13.58
CA ASP A 50 -2.92 -7.16 14.89
C ASP A 50 -2.74 -8.68 14.80
N ARG A 51 -3.27 -9.29 13.72
CA ARG A 51 -3.21 -10.73 13.46
C ARG A 51 -2.92 -11.02 11.98
N GLU A 52 -2.37 -12.20 11.73
CA GLU A 52 -2.12 -12.69 10.36
C GLU A 52 -3.33 -13.40 9.74
N VAL A 53 -4.21 -13.95 10.57
CA VAL A 53 -5.37 -14.75 10.13
C VAL A 53 -6.62 -14.25 10.84
N TYR A 54 -7.67 -14.00 10.05
CA TYR A 54 -8.99 -13.62 10.53
C TYR A 54 -10.02 -14.61 10.02
N ARG A 55 -11.04 -14.87 10.83
CA ARG A 55 -12.26 -15.56 10.45
C ARG A 55 -13.36 -14.53 10.18
N PRO A 56 -14.40 -14.89 9.40
CA PRO A 56 -15.57 -14.05 9.26
C PRO A 56 -16.14 -13.66 10.63
N GLY A 57 -16.32 -12.36 10.84
CA GLY A 57 -16.80 -11.79 12.11
C GLY A 57 -15.71 -11.38 13.11
N ASP A 58 -14.44 -11.71 12.86
CA ASP A 58 -13.34 -11.22 13.69
C ASP A 58 -13.15 -9.70 13.47
N PRO A 59 -12.96 -8.91 14.55
CA PRO A 59 -12.59 -7.50 14.41
C PRO A 59 -11.16 -7.38 13.88
N VAL A 60 -10.93 -6.44 12.97
CA VAL A 60 -9.60 -6.21 12.39
C VAL A 60 -9.01 -4.94 12.99
N THR A 61 -7.88 -5.05 13.70
CA THR A 61 -7.17 -3.89 14.24
C THR A 61 -5.90 -3.65 13.43
N ILE A 62 -5.72 -2.43 12.95
CA ILE A 62 -4.55 -2.07 12.14
C ILE A 62 -3.83 -0.89 12.76
N THR A 63 -2.52 -1.04 12.87
CA THR A 63 -1.61 0.02 13.26
C THR A 63 -0.92 0.58 12.02
N VAL A 64 -1.08 1.87 11.78
CA VAL A 64 -0.42 2.59 10.70
C VAL A 64 0.62 3.53 11.31
N GLU A 65 1.86 3.40 10.87
CA GLU A 65 2.96 4.30 11.21
C GLU A 65 3.34 5.12 9.98
N ILE A 66 3.34 6.44 10.14
CA ILE A 66 3.76 7.41 9.12
C ILE A 66 5.02 8.08 9.63
N LYS A 67 6.12 7.94 8.89
CA LYS A 67 7.40 8.54 9.23
C LYS A 67 7.73 9.66 8.25
N ASN A 68 8.07 10.82 8.79
CA ASN A 68 8.65 11.92 8.06
C ASN A 68 10.17 11.92 8.29
N PRO A 69 10.98 11.36 7.37
CA PRO A 69 12.44 11.33 7.51
C PRO A 69 13.10 12.69 7.26
N THR A 70 12.38 13.68 6.75
CA THR A 70 12.94 15.00 6.45
C THR A 70 13.13 15.80 7.73
N THR A 71 14.33 16.34 7.95
CA THR A 71 14.66 17.15 9.15
C THR A 71 14.33 18.63 8.99
N THR A 72 13.95 19.08 7.79
CA THR A 72 13.78 20.50 7.45
C THR A 72 12.33 20.94 7.25
N CYS A 73 11.39 20.02 6.99
CA CYS A 73 9.99 20.34 6.73
C CYS A 73 9.03 19.35 7.38
N SER A 74 7.81 19.82 7.65
CA SER A 74 6.73 18.98 8.17
C SER A 74 5.91 18.38 7.04
N LEU A 75 5.33 17.20 7.28
CA LEU A 75 4.49 16.46 6.35
C LEU A 75 3.01 16.68 6.70
N LEU A 76 2.20 17.17 5.75
CA LEU A 76 0.75 17.24 5.88
C LEU A 76 0.11 15.95 5.35
N ILE A 77 -0.67 15.30 6.19
CA ILE A 77 -1.56 14.19 5.83
C ILE A 77 -2.94 14.79 5.60
N GLU A 78 -3.31 15.02 4.34
CA GLU A 78 -4.63 15.55 3.99
C GLU A 78 -5.74 14.55 4.31
N LYS A 79 -5.56 13.29 3.89
CA LYS A 79 -6.52 12.21 4.10
C LYS A 79 -5.82 10.85 4.10
N LEU A 80 -6.08 10.06 5.15
CA LEU A 80 -5.72 8.66 5.24
C LEU A 80 -7.01 7.83 5.22
N SER A 81 -7.16 6.94 4.25
CA SER A 81 -8.32 6.05 4.12
C SER A 81 -7.88 4.60 4.08
N PHE A 82 -8.80 3.69 4.41
CA PHE A 82 -8.53 2.26 4.38
C PHE A 82 -9.49 1.54 3.46
N GLU A 83 -8.98 0.56 2.73
CA GLU A 83 -9.72 -0.26 1.78
C GLU A 83 -9.37 -1.72 2.02
N ILE A 84 -10.40 -2.55 2.21
CA ILE A 84 -10.28 -4.00 2.34
C ILE A 84 -10.97 -4.64 1.15
N LYS A 85 -10.23 -5.49 0.45
CA LYS A 85 -10.77 -6.29 -0.65
C LYS A 85 -10.46 -7.76 -0.48
N GLY A 86 -11.51 -8.57 -0.49
CA GLY A 86 -11.45 -10.02 -0.61
C GLY A 86 -11.66 -10.41 -2.07
N ILE A 87 -10.63 -10.94 -2.72
CA ILE A 87 -10.68 -11.40 -4.11
C ILE A 87 -10.41 -12.90 -4.14
N GLU A 88 -11.37 -13.65 -4.63
CA GLU A 88 -11.25 -15.07 -4.93
C GLU A 88 -10.83 -15.26 -6.39
N LYS A 89 -9.91 -16.20 -6.64
CA LYS A 89 -9.39 -16.53 -7.98
C LYS A 89 -9.93 -17.90 -8.37
N LEU A 90 -10.95 -17.90 -9.20
CA LEU A 90 -11.71 -19.07 -9.65
C LEU A 90 -11.12 -19.71 -10.92
N ASP A 91 -10.45 -18.93 -11.76
CA ASP A 91 -9.80 -19.46 -12.97
C ASP A 91 -8.31 -19.70 -12.71
N THR A 92 -7.82 -20.92 -12.94
CA THR A 92 -6.39 -21.26 -12.85
C THR A 92 -5.52 -20.47 -13.83
N GLN A 93 -6.09 -19.96 -14.93
CA GLN A 93 -5.41 -19.16 -15.96
C GLN A 93 -5.66 -17.65 -15.80
N TRP A 94 -6.16 -17.20 -14.64
CA TRP A 94 -6.44 -15.77 -14.35
C TRP A 94 -5.22 -14.86 -14.58
N PHE A 95 -4.00 -15.39 -14.43
CA PHE A 95 -2.75 -14.65 -14.64
C PHE A 95 -2.35 -14.50 -16.11
N SER A 96 -2.79 -15.43 -16.97
CA SER A 96 -2.49 -15.46 -18.41
C SER A 96 -3.47 -14.61 -19.22
N THR A 97 -4.66 -14.34 -18.66
CA THR A 97 -5.67 -13.55 -19.35
C THR A 97 -5.42 -12.06 -19.12
N PRO A 98 -5.22 -11.24 -20.18
CA PRO A 98 -5.11 -9.80 -20.02
C PRO A 98 -6.39 -9.21 -19.43
N LYS A 99 -6.26 -8.06 -18.77
CA LYS A 99 -7.44 -7.32 -18.29
C LYS A 99 -8.35 -7.00 -19.49
N PRO A 100 -9.68 -7.17 -19.36
CA PRO A 100 -10.62 -6.89 -20.45
C PRO A 100 -10.52 -5.46 -20.98
N SER A 101 -10.18 -4.51 -20.10
CA SER A 101 -9.96 -3.10 -20.44
C SER A 101 -8.93 -2.47 -19.49
N PRO A 102 -8.29 -1.34 -19.86
CA PRO A 102 -7.36 -0.61 -19.01
C PRO A 102 -7.97 -0.19 -17.67
N ASP A 103 -9.26 0.14 -17.68
CA ASP A 103 -10.03 0.57 -16.50
C ASP A 103 -10.63 -0.61 -15.71
N SER A 104 -10.47 -1.85 -16.20
CA SER A 104 -11.00 -3.01 -15.49
C SER A 104 -10.26 -3.23 -14.18
N LYS A 105 -11.02 -3.12 -13.08
CA LYS A 105 -10.55 -3.43 -11.73
C LYS A 105 -10.36 -4.94 -11.50
N GLN A 106 -10.93 -5.78 -12.37
CA GLN A 106 -11.02 -7.23 -12.19
C GLN A 106 -10.55 -7.98 -13.44
N ARG A 107 -9.82 -9.07 -13.25
CA ARG A 107 -9.42 -10.00 -14.32
C ARG A 107 -10.47 -11.10 -14.51
N ARG A 108 -10.43 -11.77 -15.66
CA ARG A 108 -11.25 -12.97 -15.92
C ARG A 108 -10.97 -14.01 -14.83
N GLY A 109 -12.03 -14.51 -14.20
CA GLY A 109 -11.93 -15.51 -13.15
C GLY A 109 -11.54 -14.98 -11.77
N GLU A 110 -11.42 -13.66 -11.58
CA GLU A 110 -11.45 -13.07 -10.24
C GLU A 110 -12.91 -12.85 -9.81
N TYR A 111 -13.22 -12.99 -8.53
CA TYR A 111 -14.52 -12.67 -7.93
C TYR A 111 -14.27 -11.87 -6.64
N VAL A 112 -14.87 -10.69 -6.52
CA VAL A 112 -14.76 -9.86 -5.31
C VAL A 112 -15.89 -10.26 -4.37
N PHE A 113 -15.55 -10.92 -3.26
CA PHE A 113 -16.54 -11.35 -2.26
C PHE A 113 -16.62 -10.38 -1.07
N MET A 114 -15.68 -9.45 -0.96
CA MET A 114 -15.67 -8.40 0.06
C MET A 114 -15.06 -7.13 -0.52
N ASP A 115 -15.78 -6.01 -0.42
CA ASP A 115 -15.31 -4.68 -0.79
C ASP A 115 -15.79 -3.70 0.28
N ASN A 116 -14.87 -3.20 1.10
CA ASN A 116 -15.17 -2.21 2.12
C ASN A 116 -14.15 -1.08 2.08
N VAL A 117 -14.65 0.15 2.14
CA VAL A 117 -13.84 1.36 2.20
C VAL A 117 -14.27 2.14 3.43
N THR A 118 -13.33 2.39 4.32
CA THR A 118 -13.53 3.30 5.45
C THR A 118 -12.96 4.66 5.08
N PRO A 119 -13.81 5.65 4.73
CA PRO A 119 -13.34 6.95 4.30
C PRO A 119 -12.74 7.74 5.48
N ALA A 120 -11.54 8.28 5.28
CA ALA A 120 -10.88 9.26 6.15
C ALA A 120 -10.79 8.87 7.65
N LEU A 121 -9.97 7.87 7.97
CA LEU A 121 -9.62 7.55 9.35
C LEU A 121 -8.87 8.70 10.04
N ILE A 122 -8.12 9.48 9.25
CA ILE A 122 -7.37 10.66 9.69
C ILE A 122 -7.38 11.71 8.58
N SER A 123 -7.59 12.97 8.94
CA SER A 123 -7.51 14.09 8.02
C SER A 123 -6.76 15.28 8.63
N ASN A 124 -6.12 16.06 7.77
CA ASN A 124 -5.43 17.32 8.08
C ASN A 124 -4.47 17.23 9.28
N GLN A 125 -3.63 16.20 9.33
CA GLN A 125 -2.66 16.01 10.40
C GLN A 125 -1.26 16.39 9.95
N ILE A 126 -0.48 16.98 10.85
CA ILE A 126 0.92 17.34 10.58
C ILE A 126 1.84 16.35 11.30
N VAL A 127 2.80 15.80 10.57
CA VAL A 127 3.92 15.03 11.12
C VAL A 127 5.17 15.91 11.05
N SER A 128 5.67 16.30 12.22
CA SER A 128 6.84 17.18 12.33
C SER A 128 8.08 16.60 11.65
N ALA A 129 9.01 17.47 11.30
CA ALA A 129 10.29 17.10 10.73
C ALA A 129 11.02 16.05 11.59
N GLY A 130 11.52 14.98 10.96
CA GLY A 130 12.29 13.91 11.61
C GLY A 130 11.47 13.01 12.54
N SER A 131 10.14 13.14 12.57
CA SER A 131 9.26 12.43 13.50
C SER A 131 8.45 11.32 12.83
N SER A 132 7.86 10.44 13.63
CA SER A 132 6.85 9.49 13.19
C SER A 132 5.56 9.64 13.99
N ARG A 133 4.46 9.23 13.37
CA ARG A 133 3.12 9.23 13.95
C ARG A 133 2.51 7.86 13.79
N GLN A 134 2.10 7.26 14.91
CA GLN A 134 1.44 5.97 14.94
C GLN A 134 -0.06 6.15 15.21
N CYS A 135 -0.87 5.43 14.47
CA CYS A 135 -2.33 5.50 14.54
C CYS A 135 -2.89 4.08 14.58
N LYS A 136 -3.88 3.83 15.44
CA LYS A 136 -4.57 2.53 15.53
C LYS A 136 -6.00 2.68 15.08
N PHE A 137 -6.46 1.73 14.27
CA PHE A 137 -7.81 1.72 13.71
C PHE A 137 -8.45 0.36 13.93
N ASN A 138 -9.74 0.38 14.27
CA ASN A 138 -10.58 -0.80 14.34
C ASN A 138 -11.52 -0.74 13.12
N LEU A 139 -11.54 -1.81 12.34
CA LEU A 139 -12.24 -1.94 11.08
C LEU A 139 -13.27 -3.06 11.13
#